data_AF-A0A497I4Y7-F1
#
_entry.id   AF-A0A497I4Y7-F1
#
_cell.length_a   1.000
_cell.length_b   1.000
_cell.length_c   1.000
_cell.angle_alpha   90.00
_cell.angle_beta   90.00
_cell.angle_gamma   90.00
#
_symmetry.space_group_name_H-M   'P 1'
#
loop_
_entity.id
_entity.type
_entity.pdbx_description
1 polymer ?
#
loop_
_entity_poly.entity_id
_entity_poly.type
_entity_poly.pdbx_seq_one_letter_code
_entity_poly.pdbx_strand_id
1 'polypeptide(L)'
;MHIGHGMSGIINYLYARMYDGKVWLRFEDTNPRKVKKEFYENFRNGYRWLGINWDFEKYESQNLENYYKYAEKLILRNFAYVCSCKVEKIRELRKSGKECEHRNREVEENLEDWKRMLEGYYREGEVTLRLKGDMQSKNFCMRDPVIFRVIEHPHPIVSDKYRVWPTYDFAVALEDYFCGITHVLRSAEFGEMRTELQNYIRSLFGMKNPIIIQYMRFNFKGTPIQKRKIRELIEKGVVKGWDDPRLATIDAIKRRGVTAEAIRQFTVQVGITKAYHEFEWEMLYSINRKVLDPIVRRYFFVPNPIELEVEGAPKKRVKLRYHPTEDLGFREVETSGKFFVSRDDLKLFEEGKIFRLKNLYNIKVKTISGKKVISEFVSEELLKEVPKIQWVTEDHLKAKVLIPDLLFINGKLNEDSLREVEGLIERDSMKLKEGEIIQAERFGFMRLDKKEKDKLLFIFAHK
;
A
#
# COMPACT_ATOMS: atom_id res chain seq x y z
N MET A 1 -4.02 -5.29 -1.21
CA MET A 1 -3.24 -4.99 0.01
C MET A 1 -2.82 -3.52 -0.06
N HIS A 2 -2.70 -2.85 1.09
CA HIS A 2 -2.24 -1.45 1.15
C HIS A 2 -0.99 -1.29 2.01
N ILE A 3 -0.31 -0.15 1.93
CA ILE A 3 0.99 0.09 2.61
C ILE A 3 0.95 -0.24 4.09
N GLY A 4 -0.10 0.13 4.82
CA GLY A 4 -0.21 -0.21 6.25
C GLY A 4 -0.20 -1.73 6.53
N HIS A 5 -0.78 -2.57 5.66
CA HIS A 5 -0.65 -4.02 5.77
C HIS A 5 0.78 -4.49 5.46
N GLY A 6 1.42 -3.85 4.47
CA GLY A 6 2.82 -4.10 4.11
C GLY A 6 3.76 -3.81 5.27
N MET A 7 3.66 -2.62 5.87
CA MET A 7 4.45 -2.20 7.03
C MET A 7 4.22 -3.12 8.24
N SER A 8 2.95 -3.46 8.51
CA SER A 8 2.61 -4.45 9.54
C SER A 8 3.28 -5.81 9.31
N GLY A 9 3.29 -6.27 8.05
CA GLY A 9 3.98 -7.51 7.66
C GLY A 9 5.50 -7.41 7.82
N ILE A 10 6.10 -6.28 7.42
CA ILE A 10 7.53 -6.02 7.57
C ILE A 10 7.93 -6.07 9.04
N ILE A 11 7.16 -5.46 9.93
CA ILE A 11 7.43 -5.47 11.38
C ILE A 11 7.41 -6.89 11.93
N ASN A 12 6.36 -7.66 11.64
CA ASN A 12 6.25 -9.05 12.08
C ASN A 12 7.42 -9.89 11.52
N TYR A 13 7.76 -9.69 10.24
CA TYR A 13 8.84 -10.39 9.57
C TYR A 13 10.21 -10.07 10.17
N LEU A 14 10.54 -8.80 10.32
CA LEU A 14 11.82 -8.36 10.89
C LEU A 14 11.95 -8.81 12.34
N TYR A 15 10.88 -8.68 13.14
CA TYR A 15 10.89 -9.15 14.52
C TYR A 15 11.21 -10.64 14.61
N ALA A 16 10.57 -11.48 13.79
CA ALA A 16 10.92 -12.90 13.75
C ALA A 16 12.38 -13.12 13.33
N ARG A 17 12.87 -12.43 12.30
CA ARG A 17 14.25 -12.59 11.82
C ARG A 17 15.31 -12.11 12.81
N MET A 18 15.01 -11.11 13.65
CA MET A 18 15.91 -10.65 14.70
C MET A 18 16.18 -11.71 15.79
N TYR A 19 15.28 -12.69 15.96
CA TYR A 19 15.35 -13.71 17.00
C TYR A 19 15.29 -15.13 16.43
N ASP A 20 15.71 -15.32 15.18
CA ASP A 20 15.70 -16.62 14.47
C ASP A 20 14.34 -17.36 14.51
N GLY A 21 13.27 -16.59 14.59
CA GLY A 21 11.90 -17.06 14.70
C GLY A 21 11.25 -17.41 13.36
N LYS A 22 9.95 -17.70 13.44
CA LYS A 22 9.11 -18.13 12.32
C LYS A 22 7.93 -17.19 12.12
N VAL A 23 7.49 -17.03 10.88
CA VAL A 23 6.36 -16.16 10.50
C VAL A 23 5.29 -16.96 9.79
N TRP A 24 4.04 -16.77 10.20
CA TRP A 24 2.87 -17.30 9.51
C TRP A 24 2.29 -16.26 8.55
N LEU A 25 1.95 -16.68 7.32
CA LEU A 25 0.92 -16.03 6.52
C LEU A 25 -0.41 -16.75 6.81
N ARG A 26 -1.19 -16.20 7.74
CA ARG A 26 -2.51 -16.74 8.11
C ARG A 26 -3.62 -15.88 7.52
N PHE A 27 -4.52 -16.50 6.77
CA PHE A 27 -5.73 -15.85 6.26
C PHE A 27 -6.89 -16.07 7.22
N GLU A 28 -7.31 -15.00 7.89
CA GLU A 28 -8.45 -14.98 8.81
C GLU A 28 -9.76 -14.83 8.01
N ASP A 29 -10.12 -15.88 7.27
CA ASP A 29 -11.15 -15.90 6.23
C ASP A 29 -12.53 -16.39 6.70
N THR A 30 -12.81 -16.34 8.00
CA THR A 30 -14.04 -16.85 8.64
C THR A 30 -15.33 -16.06 8.33
N ASN A 31 -15.28 -15.07 7.44
CA ASN A 31 -16.46 -14.38 6.93
C ASN A 31 -16.53 -14.54 5.40
N PRO A 32 -17.28 -15.53 4.88
CA PRO A 32 -17.33 -15.84 3.44
C PRO A 32 -17.78 -14.66 2.57
N ARG A 33 -18.61 -13.75 3.11
CA ARG A 33 -19.09 -12.55 2.39
C ARG A 33 -18.00 -11.50 2.16
N LYS A 34 -16.91 -11.51 2.94
CA LYS A 34 -15.87 -10.47 2.93
C LYS A 34 -14.58 -10.88 2.24
N VAL A 35 -14.43 -12.17 1.92
CA VAL A 35 -13.23 -12.73 1.29
C VAL A 35 -13.49 -13.05 -0.19
N LYS A 36 -12.43 -13.03 -0.99
CA LYS A 36 -12.45 -13.36 -2.41
C LYS A 36 -11.14 -14.03 -2.79
N LYS A 37 -11.19 -14.93 -3.79
CA LYS A 37 -10.02 -15.69 -4.28
C LYS A 37 -8.85 -14.77 -4.68
N GLU A 38 -9.15 -13.63 -5.31
CA GLU A 38 -8.16 -12.62 -5.72
C GLU A 38 -7.38 -12.00 -4.55
N PHE A 39 -7.96 -11.93 -3.34
CA PHE A 39 -7.28 -11.29 -2.21
C PHE A 39 -6.12 -12.13 -1.70
N TYR A 40 -6.25 -13.46 -1.68
CA TYR A 40 -5.18 -14.35 -1.22
C TYR A 40 -3.91 -14.13 -2.05
N GLU A 41 -4.05 -14.14 -3.38
CA GLU A 41 -2.91 -13.97 -4.27
C GLU A 41 -2.38 -12.54 -4.25
N ASN A 42 -3.24 -11.54 -4.11
CA ASN A 42 -2.80 -10.15 -3.98
C ASN A 42 -1.97 -9.91 -2.70
N PHE A 43 -2.32 -10.54 -1.57
CA PHE A 43 -1.52 -10.48 -0.35
C PHE A 43 -0.19 -11.24 -0.50
N ARG A 44 -0.19 -12.45 -1.09
CA ARG A 44 1.05 -13.19 -1.37
C ARG A 44 2.00 -12.39 -2.24
N ASN A 45 1.52 -11.87 -3.36
CA ASN A 45 2.33 -11.08 -4.29
C ASN A 45 2.84 -9.79 -3.65
N GLY A 46 2.00 -9.12 -2.88
CA GLY A 46 2.41 -7.92 -2.15
C GLY A 46 3.51 -8.20 -1.13
N TYR A 47 3.38 -9.27 -0.33
CA TYR A 47 4.39 -9.63 0.67
C TYR A 47 5.70 -10.13 0.02
N ARG A 48 5.62 -10.96 -1.02
CA ARG A 48 6.80 -11.35 -1.80
C ARG A 48 7.53 -10.14 -2.39
N TRP A 49 6.79 -9.19 -2.96
CA TRP A 49 7.37 -7.95 -3.49
C TRP A 49 8.06 -7.12 -2.41
N LEU A 50 7.53 -7.09 -1.19
CA LEU A 50 8.16 -6.45 -0.02
C LEU A 50 9.35 -7.26 0.56
N GLY A 51 9.72 -8.39 -0.05
CA GLY A 51 10.78 -9.27 0.43
C GLY A 51 10.43 -9.99 1.74
N ILE A 52 9.14 -10.26 1.97
CA ILE A 52 8.66 -11.04 3.10
C ILE A 52 8.45 -12.47 2.65
N ASN A 53 9.24 -13.38 3.21
CA ASN A 53 9.08 -14.82 3.07
C ASN A 53 8.53 -15.38 4.37
N TRP A 54 7.33 -15.95 4.32
CA TRP A 54 6.72 -16.62 5.47
C TRP A 54 7.16 -18.09 5.53
N ASP A 55 7.24 -18.63 6.74
CA ASP A 55 7.64 -20.02 6.98
C ASP A 55 6.46 -20.99 6.81
N PHE A 56 5.25 -20.51 7.12
CA PHE A 56 4.04 -21.32 7.08
C PHE A 56 2.85 -20.52 6.53
N GLU A 57 1.93 -21.19 5.85
CA GLU A 57 0.71 -20.60 5.32
C GLU A 57 -0.53 -21.38 5.77
N LYS A 58 -1.60 -20.69 6.17
CA LYS A 58 -2.85 -21.32 6.62
C LYS A 58 -4.08 -20.49 6.32
N TYR A 59 -5.22 -21.17 6.16
CA TYR A 59 -6.55 -20.60 6.03
C TYR A 59 -7.40 -21.04 7.22
N GLU A 60 -7.99 -20.11 7.95
CA GLU A 60 -8.84 -20.45 9.10
C GLU A 60 -10.08 -21.24 8.67
N SER A 61 -10.59 -20.99 7.46
CA SER A 61 -11.73 -21.69 6.85
C SER A 61 -11.52 -23.20 6.72
N GLN A 62 -10.26 -23.67 6.68
CA GLN A 62 -9.96 -25.09 6.64
C GLN A 62 -9.97 -25.76 8.02
N ASN A 63 -10.03 -24.97 9.10
CA ASN A 63 -9.93 -25.46 10.48
C ASN A 63 -11.28 -25.53 11.22
N LEU A 64 -12.40 -25.34 10.51
CA LEU A 64 -13.76 -25.26 11.07
C LEU A 64 -14.14 -26.49 11.89
N GLU A 65 -13.76 -27.70 11.47
CA GLU A 65 -14.03 -28.93 12.22
C GLU A 65 -13.41 -28.88 13.63
N ASN A 66 -12.20 -28.32 13.76
CA ASN A 66 -11.60 -28.14 15.06
C ASN A 66 -12.36 -27.08 15.86
N TYR A 67 -12.72 -25.95 15.26
CA TYR A 67 -13.53 -24.95 15.96
C TYR A 67 -14.87 -25.50 16.47
N TYR A 68 -15.54 -26.36 15.71
CA TYR A 68 -16.79 -27.00 16.13
C TYR A 68 -16.57 -27.91 17.35
N LYS A 69 -15.50 -28.70 17.38
CA LYS A 69 -15.14 -29.52 18.56
C LYS A 69 -14.91 -28.66 19.81
N TYR A 70 -14.28 -27.49 19.66
CA TYR A 70 -14.09 -26.57 20.78
C TYR A 70 -15.39 -25.86 21.20
N ALA A 71 -16.29 -25.57 20.26
CA ALA A 71 -17.62 -25.06 20.55
C ALA A 71 -18.44 -26.08 21.36
N GLU A 72 -18.45 -27.34 20.93
CA GLU A 72 -19.13 -28.44 21.62
C GLU A 72 -18.58 -28.65 23.04
N LYS A 73 -17.25 -28.59 23.22
CA LYS A 73 -16.63 -28.63 24.56
C LYS A 73 -17.10 -27.49 25.47
N LEU A 74 -17.32 -26.29 24.93
CA LEU A 74 -17.86 -25.18 25.73
C LEU A 74 -19.31 -25.43 26.13
N ILE A 75 -20.13 -25.96 25.22
CA ILE A 75 -21.52 -26.32 25.52
C ILE A 75 -21.56 -27.39 26.61
N LEU A 76 -20.80 -28.48 26.46
CA LEU A 76 -20.69 -29.57 27.43
C LEU A 76 -20.23 -29.11 28.83
N ARG A 77 -19.38 -28.08 28.88
CA ARG A 77 -18.91 -27.48 30.13
C ARG A 77 -19.79 -26.32 30.62
N ASN A 78 -20.96 -26.14 30.01
CA ASN A 78 -21.92 -25.08 30.32
C ASN A 78 -21.37 -23.64 30.16
N PHE A 79 -20.36 -23.44 29.31
CA PHE A 79 -19.77 -22.14 28.97
C PHE A 79 -20.29 -21.55 27.65
N ALA A 80 -21.18 -22.24 26.93
CA ALA A 80 -21.81 -21.70 25.74
C ALA A 80 -23.27 -22.13 25.64
N TYR A 81 -24.09 -21.34 24.95
CA TYR A 81 -25.50 -21.62 24.73
C TYR A 81 -25.98 -21.07 23.39
N VAL A 82 -27.01 -21.70 22.81
CA VAL A 82 -27.65 -21.25 21.58
C VAL A 82 -28.73 -20.23 21.93
N CYS A 83 -28.75 -19.13 21.20
CA CYS A 83 -29.66 -18.02 21.43
C CYS A 83 -30.39 -17.65 20.14
N SER A 84 -31.72 -17.64 20.21
CA SER A 84 -32.63 -17.22 19.15
C SER A 84 -33.24 -15.82 19.36
N CYS A 85 -32.76 -15.07 20.37
CA CYS A 85 -33.23 -13.70 20.58
C CYS A 85 -32.85 -12.82 19.38
N LYS A 86 -33.75 -11.90 19.01
CA LYS A 86 -33.47 -10.86 18.01
C LYS A 86 -32.26 -9.99 18.42
N VAL A 87 -31.54 -9.49 17.43
CA VAL A 87 -30.30 -8.70 17.62
C VAL A 87 -30.54 -7.45 18.48
N GLU A 88 -31.69 -6.80 18.31
CA GLU A 88 -32.09 -5.60 19.04
C GLU A 88 -32.25 -5.90 20.53
N LYS A 89 -32.99 -6.98 20.87
CA LYS A 89 -33.17 -7.44 22.25
C LYS A 89 -31.83 -7.77 22.90
N ILE A 90 -30.97 -8.52 22.21
CA ILE A 90 -29.62 -8.83 22.70
C ILE A 90 -28.81 -7.56 22.95
N ARG A 91 -28.90 -6.57 22.07
CA ARG A 91 -28.15 -5.31 22.23
C ARG A 91 -28.57 -4.57 23.50
N GLU A 92 -29.87 -4.51 23.79
CA GLU A 92 -30.42 -3.89 24.99
C GLU A 92 -30.04 -4.65 26.27
N LEU A 93 -30.17 -5.98 26.24
CA LEU A 93 -29.77 -6.87 27.34
C LEU A 93 -28.28 -6.70 27.67
N ARG A 94 -27.41 -6.73 26.65
CA ARG A 94 -25.97 -6.49 26.85
C ARG A 94 -25.68 -5.08 27.36
N LYS A 95 -26.40 -4.06 26.90
CA LYS A 95 -26.24 -2.67 27.39
C LYS A 95 -26.59 -2.56 28.87
N SER A 96 -27.67 -3.23 29.29
CA SER A 96 -28.16 -3.24 30.68
C SER A 96 -27.53 -4.31 31.57
N GLY A 97 -26.64 -5.16 31.04
CA GLY A 97 -26.01 -6.25 31.78
C GLY A 97 -26.96 -7.38 32.18
N LYS A 98 -28.10 -7.52 31.49
CA LYS A 98 -29.12 -8.54 31.79
C LYS A 98 -28.94 -9.77 30.91
N GLU A 99 -29.11 -10.94 31.50
CA GLU A 99 -29.07 -12.23 30.79
C GLU A 99 -30.31 -12.41 29.90
N CYS A 100 -30.19 -13.11 28.77
CA CYS A 100 -31.36 -13.54 28.02
C CYS A 100 -31.91 -14.86 28.55
N GLU A 101 -33.19 -15.13 28.29
CA GLU A 101 -33.90 -16.34 28.70
C GLU A 101 -33.20 -17.66 28.29
N HIS A 102 -32.45 -17.64 27.19
CA HIS A 102 -31.75 -18.84 26.68
C HIS A 102 -30.46 -19.17 27.43
N ARG A 103 -29.90 -18.25 28.23
CA ARG A 103 -28.58 -18.41 28.87
C ARG A 103 -28.53 -19.57 29.87
N ASN A 104 -29.67 -19.88 30.49
CA ASN A 104 -29.80 -20.90 31.53
C ASN A 104 -30.49 -22.18 31.02
N ARG A 105 -30.56 -22.38 29.69
CA ARG A 105 -30.99 -23.66 29.12
C ARG A 105 -30.03 -24.79 29.51
N GLU A 106 -30.56 -26.00 29.59
CA GLU A 106 -29.81 -27.22 29.88
C GLU A 106 -28.76 -27.51 28.79
N VAL A 107 -27.72 -28.25 29.16
CA VAL A 107 -26.60 -28.58 28.25
C VAL A 107 -27.09 -29.38 27.04
N GLU A 108 -28.00 -30.33 27.27
CA GLU A 108 -28.57 -31.22 26.26
C GLU A 108 -29.36 -30.44 25.19
N GLU A 109 -30.18 -29.47 25.60
CA GLU A 109 -30.93 -28.61 24.67
C GLU A 109 -29.98 -27.80 23.79
N ASN A 110 -28.91 -27.25 24.37
CA ASN A 110 -27.91 -26.48 23.62
C ASN A 110 -27.12 -27.36 22.64
N LEU A 111 -26.83 -28.62 23.00
CA LEU A 111 -26.20 -29.59 22.09
C LEU A 111 -27.11 -29.96 20.93
N GLU A 112 -28.40 -30.16 21.18
CA GLU A 112 -29.38 -30.43 20.13
C GLU A 112 -29.49 -29.25 19.16
N ASP A 113 -29.67 -28.03 19.68
CA ASP A 113 -29.73 -26.82 18.85
C ASP A 113 -28.42 -26.60 18.09
N TRP A 114 -27.26 -26.87 18.70
CA TRP A 114 -25.96 -26.80 18.01
C TRP A 114 -25.86 -27.79 16.85
N LYS A 115 -26.29 -29.04 17.04
CA LYS A 115 -26.36 -30.04 15.96
C LYS A 115 -27.29 -29.57 14.84
N ARG A 116 -28.47 -29.05 15.18
CA ARG A 116 -29.43 -28.47 14.22
C ARG A 116 -28.84 -27.29 13.44
N MET A 117 -28.02 -26.44 14.07
CA MET A 117 -27.28 -25.38 13.39
C MET A 117 -26.34 -25.95 12.31
N LEU A 118 -25.58 -26.99 12.64
CA LEU A 118 -24.63 -27.63 11.71
C LEU A 118 -25.35 -28.37 10.56
N GLU A 119 -26.47 -29.04 10.85
CA GLU A 119 -27.31 -29.77 9.88
C GLU A 119 -28.14 -28.84 8.99
N GLY A 120 -28.18 -27.55 9.30
CA GLY A 120 -28.81 -26.51 8.48
C GLY A 120 -30.30 -26.34 8.67
N TYR A 121 -30.81 -26.73 9.84
CA TYR A 121 -32.19 -26.46 10.24
C TYR A 121 -32.51 -24.96 10.31
N TYR A 122 -31.56 -24.15 10.81
CA TYR A 122 -31.73 -22.71 10.98
C TYR A 122 -31.22 -21.91 9.78
N ARG A 123 -31.91 -20.80 9.49
CA ARG A 123 -31.53 -19.79 8.50
C ARG A 123 -30.62 -18.72 9.09
N GLU A 124 -29.99 -17.94 8.22
CA GLU A 124 -29.14 -16.81 8.64
C GLU A 124 -29.93 -15.82 9.52
N GLY A 125 -29.38 -15.52 10.70
CA GLY A 125 -29.97 -14.58 11.67
C GLY A 125 -30.96 -15.18 12.67
N GLU A 126 -31.38 -16.44 12.50
CA GLU A 126 -32.34 -17.08 13.43
C GLU A 126 -31.70 -17.46 14.77
N VAL A 127 -30.46 -17.95 14.74
CA VAL A 127 -29.74 -18.38 15.94
C VAL A 127 -28.27 -18.00 15.90
N THR A 128 -27.70 -17.87 17.10
CA THR A 128 -26.25 -17.70 17.32
C THR A 128 -25.80 -18.56 18.48
N LEU A 129 -24.58 -19.11 18.40
CA LEU A 129 -23.93 -19.68 19.59
C LEU A 129 -23.21 -18.56 20.32
N ARG A 130 -23.45 -18.43 21.63
CA ARG A 130 -22.86 -17.40 22.47
C ARG A 130 -22.01 -18.03 23.55
N LEU A 131 -20.88 -17.39 23.85
CA LEU A 131 -20.09 -17.72 25.03
C LEU A 131 -20.80 -17.14 26.27
N LYS A 132 -20.86 -17.89 27.37
CA LYS A 132 -21.24 -17.36 28.68
C LYS A 132 -20.05 -16.61 29.24
N GLY A 133 -20.09 -15.29 29.12
CA GLY A 133 -19.12 -14.42 29.76
C GLY A 133 -19.70 -13.76 31.00
N ASP A 134 -19.12 -12.62 31.38
CA ASP A 134 -19.59 -11.82 32.50
C ASP A 134 -20.47 -10.66 32.00
N MET A 135 -21.77 -10.78 32.26
CA MET A 135 -22.77 -9.78 31.88
C MET A 135 -22.63 -8.46 32.65
N GLN A 136 -21.98 -8.46 33.82
CA GLN A 136 -21.70 -7.27 34.62
C GLN A 136 -20.36 -6.62 34.28
N SER A 137 -19.53 -7.26 33.43
CA SER A 137 -18.21 -6.75 33.08
C SER A 137 -18.26 -5.34 32.50
N LYS A 138 -17.30 -4.49 32.87
CA LYS A 138 -17.08 -3.18 32.24
C LYS A 138 -16.60 -3.31 30.80
N ASN A 139 -15.98 -4.44 30.46
CA ASN A 139 -15.62 -4.78 29.10
C ASN A 139 -16.84 -5.37 28.37
N PHE A 140 -17.42 -4.59 27.46
CA PHE A 140 -18.61 -5.00 26.71
C PHE A 140 -18.38 -6.24 25.81
N CYS A 141 -17.13 -6.54 25.44
CA CYS A 141 -16.79 -7.76 24.70
C CYS A 141 -17.00 -9.02 25.54
N MET A 142 -16.91 -8.93 26.87
CA MET A 142 -17.12 -10.04 27.80
C MET A 142 -18.60 -10.36 28.04
N ARG A 143 -19.52 -9.46 27.64
CA ARG A 143 -20.96 -9.65 27.86
C ARG A 143 -21.55 -10.56 26.80
N ASP A 144 -21.53 -11.86 27.11
CA ASP A 144 -21.99 -12.98 26.30
C ASP A 144 -21.78 -12.80 24.78
N PRO A 145 -20.52 -12.73 24.29
CA PRO A 145 -20.26 -12.50 22.89
C PRO A 145 -20.73 -13.66 22.01
N VAL A 146 -21.11 -13.35 20.77
CA VAL A 146 -21.37 -14.38 19.75
C VAL A 146 -20.05 -15.02 19.36
N ILE A 147 -20.00 -16.36 19.40
CA ILE A 147 -18.84 -17.16 18.99
C ILE A 147 -19.08 -17.90 17.68
N PHE A 148 -20.33 -18.21 17.30
CA PHE A 148 -20.70 -18.68 15.97
C PHE A 148 -22.02 -18.08 15.48
N ARG A 149 -22.14 -17.97 14.15
CA ARG A 149 -23.37 -17.55 13.46
C ARG A 149 -23.58 -18.32 12.17
N VAL A 150 -24.82 -18.47 11.76
CA VAL A 150 -25.16 -18.99 10.42
C VAL A 150 -24.87 -17.91 9.38
N ILE A 151 -24.23 -18.28 8.27
CA ILE A 151 -24.04 -17.43 7.09
C ILE A 151 -24.29 -18.28 5.85
N GLU A 152 -25.29 -17.92 5.06
CA GLU A 152 -25.66 -18.62 3.83
C GLU A 152 -24.96 -17.95 2.64
N HIS A 153 -23.66 -18.21 2.51
CA HIS A 153 -22.85 -17.69 1.41
C HIS A 153 -21.67 -18.64 1.11
N PRO A 154 -21.40 -18.96 -0.17
CA PRO A 154 -20.29 -19.82 -0.55
C PRO A 154 -18.94 -19.21 -0.12
N HIS A 155 -18.04 -20.03 0.40
CA HIS A 155 -16.68 -19.61 0.71
C HIS A 155 -15.74 -19.85 -0.48
N PRO A 156 -14.82 -18.93 -0.83
CA PRO A 156 -13.95 -19.08 -2.00
C PRO A 156 -12.96 -20.26 -1.95
N ILE A 157 -12.72 -20.85 -0.78
CA ILE A 157 -11.79 -21.99 -0.58
C ILE A 157 -12.52 -23.30 -0.28
N VAL A 158 -13.59 -23.25 0.51
CA VAL A 158 -14.29 -24.46 1.01
C VAL A 158 -15.72 -24.57 0.46
N SER A 159 -16.07 -23.72 -0.51
CA SER A 159 -17.37 -23.65 -1.17
C SER A 159 -18.52 -23.67 -0.16
N ASP A 160 -19.50 -24.56 -0.34
CA ASP A 160 -20.70 -24.67 0.48
C ASP A 160 -20.57 -25.73 1.59
N LYS A 161 -19.34 -26.21 1.89
CA LYS A 161 -19.12 -27.25 2.90
C LYS A 161 -19.62 -26.83 4.30
N TYR A 162 -19.57 -25.53 4.61
CA TYR A 162 -19.91 -25.02 5.93
C TYR A 162 -20.85 -23.82 5.85
N ARG A 163 -21.80 -23.78 6.79
CA ARG A 163 -22.77 -22.69 6.96
C ARG A 163 -22.71 -22.01 8.31
N VAL A 164 -22.05 -22.62 9.30
CA VAL A 164 -21.91 -22.10 10.66
C VAL A 164 -20.49 -21.59 10.86
N TRP A 165 -20.33 -20.28 10.98
CA TRP A 165 -19.02 -19.65 10.92
C TRP A 165 -18.63 -19.05 12.28
N PRO A 166 -17.39 -19.27 12.75
CA PRO A 166 -16.93 -18.67 13.99
C PRO A 166 -16.81 -17.16 13.84
N THR A 167 -16.86 -16.44 14.96
CA THR A 167 -16.50 -15.03 15.01
C THR A 167 -14.99 -14.84 15.17
N TYR A 168 -14.51 -13.64 14.83
CA TYR A 168 -13.10 -13.27 14.89
C TYR A 168 -12.46 -13.61 16.25
N ASP A 169 -13.09 -13.21 17.36
CA ASP A 169 -12.48 -13.40 18.68
C ASP A 169 -12.35 -14.88 19.05
N PHE A 170 -13.29 -15.73 18.63
CA PHE A 170 -13.22 -17.16 18.86
C PHE A 170 -12.18 -17.86 17.98
N ALA A 171 -12.22 -17.60 16.67
CA ALA A 171 -11.30 -18.22 15.71
C ALA A 171 -9.84 -17.85 16.01
N VAL A 172 -9.53 -16.56 16.18
CA VAL A 172 -8.16 -16.10 16.47
C VAL A 172 -7.66 -16.60 17.81
N ALA A 173 -8.53 -16.68 18.83
CA ALA A 173 -8.13 -17.18 20.14
C ALA A 173 -7.57 -18.61 20.06
N LEU A 174 -8.24 -19.46 19.28
CA LEU A 174 -7.83 -20.85 19.06
C LEU A 174 -6.66 -20.95 18.07
N GLU A 175 -6.65 -20.17 16.99
CA GLU A 175 -5.60 -20.30 15.98
C GLU A 175 -4.25 -19.80 16.42
N ASP A 176 -4.19 -18.78 17.27
CA ASP A 176 -2.92 -18.39 17.87
C ASP A 176 -2.30 -19.56 18.65
N TYR A 177 -3.13 -20.35 19.35
CA TYR A 177 -2.67 -21.54 20.05
C TYR A 177 -2.28 -22.67 19.09
N PHE A 178 -3.13 -23.01 18.11
CA PHE A 178 -2.84 -24.10 17.16
C PHE A 178 -1.61 -23.83 16.28
N CYS A 179 -1.36 -22.57 15.92
CA CYS A 179 -0.18 -22.18 15.15
C CYS A 179 1.07 -21.97 16.03
N GLY A 180 0.97 -22.13 17.35
CA GLY A 180 2.08 -21.93 18.28
C GLY A 180 2.58 -20.49 18.32
N ILE A 181 1.68 -19.51 18.12
CA ILE A 181 2.03 -18.09 18.09
C ILE A 181 2.52 -17.65 19.47
N THR A 182 3.72 -17.07 19.52
CA THR A 182 4.31 -16.56 20.76
C THR A 182 4.07 -15.06 20.93
N HIS A 183 4.09 -14.31 19.83
CA HIS A 183 3.93 -12.86 19.81
C HIS A 183 2.94 -12.46 18.73
N VAL A 184 1.98 -11.61 19.09
CA VAL A 184 1.01 -11.00 18.17
C VAL A 184 1.28 -9.50 18.12
N LEU A 185 1.81 -9.02 16.99
CA LEU A 185 2.05 -7.61 16.73
C LEU A 185 0.91 -7.09 15.84
N ARG A 186 0.00 -6.29 16.41
CA ARG A 186 -1.24 -5.83 15.73
C ARG A 186 -1.58 -4.37 15.99
N SER A 187 -2.52 -3.83 15.21
CA SER A 187 -3.01 -2.47 15.44
C SER A 187 -3.79 -2.35 16.75
N ALA A 188 -3.75 -1.18 17.38
CA ALA A 188 -4.50 -0.86 18.59
C ALA A 188 -6.02 -0.76 18.35
N GLU A 189 -6.48 -0.73 17.09
CA GLU A 189 -7.91 -0.73 16.72
C GLU A 189 -8.64 -2.00 17.20
N PHE A 190 -7.92 -3.11 17.40
CA PHE A 190 -8.48 -4.31 18.00
C PHE A 190 -8.74 -4.15 19.51
N GLY A 191 -8.12 -3.16 20.16
CA GLY A 191 -8.37 -2.77 21.55
C GLY A 191 -7.92 -3.80 22.60
N GLU A 192 -7.69 -3.32 23.82
CA GLU A 192 -7.36 -4.19 24.97
C GLU A 192 -8.56 -5.07 25.37
N MET A 193 -9.78 -4.56 25.16
CA MET A 193 -11.01 -5.28 25.46
C MET A 193 -11.15 -6.61 24.68
N ARG A 194 -10.71 -6.67 23.41
CA ARG A 194 -10.71 -7.94 22.66
C ARG A 194 -9.60 -8.88 23.10
N THR A 195 -8.43 -8.34 23.48
CA THR A 195 -7.34 -9.14 24.08
C THR A 195 -7.82 -9.90 25.30
N GLU A 196 -8.55 -9.22 26.20
CA GLU A 196 -9.12 -9.85 27.39
C GLU A 196 -10.08 -10.99 27.04
N LEU A 197 -11.00 -10.78 26.10
CA LEU A 197 -11.91 -11.82 25.63
C LEU A 197 -11.17 -13.03 25.01
N GLN A 198 -10.18 -12.77 24.15
CA GLN A 198 -9.38 -13.82 23.53
C GLN A 198 -8.58 -14.62 24.56
N ASN A 199 -8.03 -13.94 25.58
CA ASN A 199 -7.35 -14.59 26.71
C ASN A 199 -8.30 -15.43 27.56
N TYR A 200 -9.52 -14.95 27.79
CA TYR A 200 -10.56 -15.70 28.50
C TYR A 200 -10.97 -16.97 27.74
N ILE A 201 -11.20 -16.89 26.43
CA ILE A 201 -11.51 -18.07 25.61
C ILE A 201 -10.39 -19.11 25.70
N ARG A 202 -9.13 -18.68 25.63
CA ARG A 202 -7.97 -19.58 25.80
C ARG A 202 -7.91 -20.21 27.20
N SER A 203 -8.20 -19.46 28.25
CA SER A 203 -8.13 -19.98 29.63
C SER A 203 -9.16 -21.06 29.91
N LEU A 204 -10.34 -21.02 29.28
CA LEU A 204 -11.37 -22.07 29.37
C LEU A 204 -10.90 -23.45 28.87
N PHE A 205 -9.82 -23.46 28.07
CA PHE A 205 -9.20 -24.68 27.55
C PHE A 205 -7.80 -24.94 28.12
N GLY A 206 -7.33 -24.14 29.08
CA GLY A 206 -5.96 -24.24 29.62
C GLY A 206 -4.87 -23.87 28.61
N MET A 207 -5.21 -23.08 27.57
CA MET A 207 -4.25 -22.67 26.54
C MET A 207 -3.39 -21.49 27.02
N LYS A 208 -2.11 -21.48 26.63
CA LYS A 208 -1.21 -20.37 26.90
C LYS A 208 -1.57 -19.15 26.04
N ASN A 209 -1.50 -17.96 26.63
CA ASN A 209 -1.70 -16.70 25.92
C ASN A 209 -0.40 -16.25 25.20
N PRO A 210 -0.48 -15.75 23.95
CA PRO A 210 0.64 -15.08 23.31
C PRO A 210 0.89 -13.71 23.96
N ILE A 211 2.10 -13.18 23.80
CA ILE A 211 2.41 -11.79 24.13
C ILE A 211 1.81 -10.90 23.05
N ILE A 212 0.92 -9.98 23.42
CA ILE A 212 0.27 -9.07 22.47
C ILE A 212 0.92 -7.69 22.56
N ILE A 213 1.45 -7.23 21.43
CA ILE A 213 2.02 -5.89 21.27
C ILE A 213 1.12 -5.11 20.32
N GLN A 214 0.57 -4.00 20.83
CA GLN A 214 -0.32 -3.13 20.07
C GLN A 214 0.35 -1.83 19.68
N TYR A 215 0.15 -1.42 18.43
CA TYR A 215 0.65 -0.16 17.89
C TYR A 215 -0.42 0.59 17.09
N MET A 216 -0.23 1.88 16.91
CA MET A 216 -1.08 2.72 16.09
C MET A 216 -0.97 2.30 14.62
N ARG A 217 -2.11 2.33 13.92
CA ARG A 217 -2.16 2.07 12.49
C ARG A 217 -1.29 3.05 11.71
N PHE A 218 -0.59 2.54 10.70
CA PHE A 218 0.13 3.39 9.74
C PHE A 218 -0.84 4.13 8.83
N ASN A 219 -0.94 5.44 9.02
CA ASN A 219 -1.77 6.34 8.22
C ASN A 219 -0.86 7.29 7.44
N PHE A 220 -1.21 7.55 6.18
CA PHE A 220 -0.53 8.54 5.34
C PHE A 220 -1.49 9.68 5.05
N LYS A 221 -0.99 10.90 5.15
CA LYS A 221 -1.80 12.09 4.93
C LYS A 221 -2.41 12.09 3.52
N GLY A 222 -3.68 12.47 3.45
CA GLY A 222 -4.38 12.70 2.18
C GLY A 222 -4.70 11.46 1.34
N THR A 223 -4.42 10.24 1.82
CA THR A 223 -4.67 9.01 1.05
C THR A 223 -5.59 8.04 1.77
N PRO A 224 -6.72 7.63 1.17
CA PRO A 224 -7.63 6.68 1.79
C PRO A 224 -7.04 5.26 1.78
N ILE A 225 -7.21 4.55 2.88
CA ILE A 225 -6.83 3.14 3.03
C ILE A 225 -8.06 2.22 3.19
N GLN A 226 -9.23 2.79 3.47
CA GLN A 226 -10.46 2.04 3.63
C GLN A 226 -10.96 1.54 2.27
N LYS A 227 -11.07 0.20 2.14
CA LYS A 227 -11.52 -0.48 0.92
C LYS A 227 -12.82 0.08 0.34
N ARG A 228 -13.80 0.40 1.21
CA ARG A 228 -15.09 0.99 0.80
C ARG A 228 -14.90 2.35 0.12
N LYS A 229 -14.09 3.23 0.71
CA LYS A 229 -13.80 4.56 0.17
C LYS A 229 -13.04 4.48 -1.15
N ILE A 230 -12.10 3.54 -1.28
CA ILE A 230 -11.37 3.34 -2.55
C ILE A 230 -12.32 2.85 -3.66
N ARG A 231 -13.23 1.90 -3.37
CA ARG A 231 -14.23 1.44 -4.35
C ARG A 231 -15.11 2.59 -4.83
N GLU A 232 -15.59 3.42 -3.91
CA GLU A 232 -16.40 4.58 -4.26
C GLU A 232 -15.66 5.54 -5.19
N LEU A 233 -14.36 5.77 -4.97
CA LEU A 233 -13.54 6.59 -5.87
C LEU A 233 -13.35 5.96 -7.26
N ILE A 234 -13.27 4.64 -7.35
CA ILE A 234 -13.20 3.91 -8.62
C ILE A 234 -14.53 4.02 -9.36
N GLU A 235 -15.65 3.76 -8.67
CA GLU A 235 -17.01 3.82 -9.22
C GLU A 235 -17.35 5.23 -9.73
N LYS A 236 -16.89 6.27 -9.03
CA LYS A 236 -17.03 7.68 -9.44
C LYS A 236 -16.04 8.10 -10.54
N GLY A 237 -15.15 7.22 -10.99
CA GLY A 237 -14.13 7.53 -12.00
C GLY A 237 -13.03 8.49 -11.54
N VAL A 238 -12.95 8.81 -10.25
CA VAL A 238 -11.91 9.69 -9.69
C VAL A 238 -10.53 9.04 -9.80
N VAL A 239 -10.46 7.73 -9.56
CA VAL A 239 -9.27 6.91 -9.76
C VAL A 239 -9.56 5.76 -10.72
N LYS A 240 -8.58 5.36 -11.53
CA LYS A 240 -8.79 4.39 -12.62
C LYS A 240 -8.94 2.94 -12.14
N GLY A 241 -8.39 2.62 -10.98
CA GLY A 241 -8.35 1.26 -10.47
C GLY A 241 -7.58 1.16 -9.16
N TRP A 242 -7.39 -0.08 -8.68
CA TRP A 242 -6.67 -0.34 -7.43
C TRP A 242 -5.18 -0.03 -7.51
N ASP A 243 -4.61 0.01 -8.70
CA ASP A 243 -3.21 0.31 -8.98
C ASP A 243 -2.98 1.79 -9.37
N ASP A 244 -4.00 2.65 -9.25
CA ASP A 244 -3.86 4.08 -9.54
C ASP A 244 -2.79 4.71 -8.62
N PRO A 245 -1.75 5.38 -9.15
CA PRO A 245 -0.57 5.82 -8.39
C PRO A 245 -0.86 6.89 -7.32
N ARG A 246 -2.10 7.36 -7.22
CA ARG A 246 -2.58 8.24 -6.13
C ARG A 246 -3.06 7.47 -4.89
N LEU A 247 -3.21 6.15 -4.98
CA LEU A 247 -3.66 5.29 -3.89
C LEU A 247 -2.48 4.75 -3.06
N ALA A 248 -2.80 4.28 -1.86
CA ALA A 248 -1.84 3.65 -0.95
C ALA A 248 -1.83 2.11 -1.06
N THR A 249 -2.35 1.53 -2.15
CA THR A 249 -2.21 0.09 -2.39
C THR A 249 -0.77 -0.24 -2.72
N ILE A 250 -0.33 -1.48 -2.46
CA ILE A 250 1.03 -1.87 -2.84
C ILE A 250 1.23 -1.81 -4.36
N ASP A 251 0.23 -2.19 -5.13
CA ASP A 251 0.27 -2.11 -6.60
C ASP A 251 0.38 -0.67 -7.10
N ALA A 252 -0.37 0.27 -6.49
CA ALA A 252 -0.27 1.69 -6.80
C ALA A 252 1.09 2.30 -6.47
N ILE A 253 1.63 1.98 -5.28
CA ILE A 253 2.91 2.48 -4.80
C ILE A 253 4.06 1.94 -5.67
N LYS A 254 3.99 0.66 -6.04
CA LYS A 254 4.91 0.03 -7.00
C LYS A 254 4.81 0.71 -8.37
N ARG A 255 3.59 0.91 -8.89
CA ARG A 255 3.35 1.56 -10.19
C ARG A 255 3.79 3.04 -10.21
N ARG A 256 3.70 3.73 -9.06
CA ARG A 256 4.23 5.09 -8.87
C ARG A 256 5.76 5.14 -8.97
N GLY A 257 6.46 4.05 -8.67
CA GLY A 257 7.93 3.99 -8.67
C GLY A 257 8.56 4.06 -7.28
N VAL A 258 7.82 3.70 -6.23
CA VAL A 258 8.40 3.49 -4.90
C VAL A 258 8.86 2.04 -4.78
N THR A 259 10.09 1.86 -4.30
CA THR A 259 10.74 0.56 -4.16
C THR A 259 10.31 -0.15 -2.87
N ALA A 260 10.35 -1.48 -2.89
CA ALA A 260 10.13 -2.30 -1.70
C ALA A 260 11.15 -1.97 -0.59
N GLU A 261 12.40 -1.75 -0.97
CA GLU A 261 13.47 -1.40 -0.04
C GLU A 261 13.20 -0.07 0.66
N ALA A 262 12.71 0.95 -0.05
CA ALA A 262 12.32 2.21 0.58
C ALA A 262 11.21 2.04 1.61
N ILE A 263 10.22 1.19 1.33
CA ILE A 263 9.14 0.89 2.29
C ILE A 263 9.70 0.15 3.52
N ARG A 264 10.64 -0.77 3.35
CA ARG A 264 11.31 -1.46 4.46
C ARG A 264 12.09 -0.50 5.34
N GLN A 265 12.96 0.32 4.74
CA GLN A 265 13.75 1.32 5.46
C GLN A 265 12.83 2.33 6.16
N PHE A 266 11.78 2.80 5.50
CA PHE A 266 10.78 3.67 6.10
C PHE A 266 10.12 3.01 7.32
N THR A 267 9.70 1.75 7.21
CA THR A 267 9.06 1.01 8.30
C THR A 267 9.98 0.89 9.52
N VAL A 268 11.26 0.59 9.31
CA VAL A 268 12.26 0.52 10.38
C VAL A 268 12.48 1.90 11.00
N GLN A 269 12.59 2.95 10.17
CA GLN A 269 12.84 4.32 10.63
C GLN A 269 11.70 4.87 11.49
N VAL A 270 10.44 4.62 11.12
CA VAL A 270 9.28 5.13 11.89
C VAL A 270 8.95 4.27 13.10
N GLY A 271 9.31 2.99 13.06
CA GLY A 271 9.08 2.04 14.14
C GLY A 271 7.59 1.85 14.47
N ILE A 272 7.32 1.43 15.72
CA ILE A 272 5.98 1.27 16.27
C ILE A 272 5.76 2.24 17.43
N THR A 273 4.58 2.86 17.48
CA THR A 273 4.16 3.75 18.57
C THR A 273 2.68 3.54 18.85
N LYS A 274 2.22 3.84 20.08
CA LYS A 274 0.78 3.86 20.40
C LYS A 274 0.12 5.20 20.05
N ALA A 275 0.91 6.25 19.83
CA ALA A 275 0.40 7.59 19.53
C ALA A 275 -0.19 7.68 18.12
N TYR A 276 -1.26 8.46 17.96
CA TYR A 276 -1.81 8.78 16.64
C TYR A 276 -0.81 9.62 15.85
N HIS A 277 -0.53 9.20 14.61
CA HIS A 277 0.31 9.95 13.70
C HIS A 277 -0.12 9.69 12.25
N GLU A 278 -0.02 10.73 11.41
CA GLU A 278 -0.15 10.63 9.97
C GLU A 278 1.19 10.97 9.34
N PHE A 279 1.73 10.03 8.57
CA PHE A 279 3.00 10.20 7.89
C PHE A 279 2.83 11.06 6.63
N GLU A 280 3.79 11.96 6.43
CA GLU A 280 3.93 12.70 5.17
C GLU A 280 4.61 11.82 4.13
N TRP A 281 4.09 11.80 2.90
CA TRP A 281 4.65 11.00 1.80
C TRP A 281 6.08 11.40 1.46
N GLU A 282 6.45 12.66 1.65
CA GLU A 282 7.82 13.15 1.38
C GLU A 282 8.87 12.44 2.22
N MET A 283 8.53 11.95 3.42
CA MET A 283 9.45 11.14 4.23
C MET A 283 9.82 9.82 3.52
N LEU A 284 8.81 9.13 2.97
CA LEU A 284 9.02 7.90 2.19
C LEU A 284 9.75 8.20 0.87
N TYR A 285 9.40 9.32 0.20
CA TYR A 285 10.05 9.71 -1.04
C TYR A 285 11.51 10.10 -0.86
N SER A 286 11.88 10.73 0.25
CA SER A 286 13.27 11.03 0.59
C SER A 286 14.12 9.75 0.69
N ILE A 287 13.58 8.71 1.32
CA ILE A 287 14.24 7.39 1.42
C ILE A 287 14.30 6.75 0.03
N ASN A 288 13.20 6.76 -0.71
CA ASN A 288 13.15 6.18 -2.05
C ASN A 288 14.15 6.84 -3.02
N ARG A 289 14.35 8.16 -2.89
CA ARG A 289 15.37 8.90 -3.64
C ARG A 289 16.76 8.35 -3.37
N LYS A 290 17.11 8.13 -2.10
CA LYS A 290 18.43 7.59 -1.70
C LYS A 290 18.64 6.16 -2.20
N VAL A 291 17.58 5.35 -2.23
CA VAL A 291 17.64 3.98 -2.75
C VAL A 291 17.82 3.98 -4.27
N LEU A 292 17.15 4.89 -4.98
CA LEU A 292 17.16 4.92 -6.45
C LEU A 292 18.37 5.64 -7.06
N ASP A 293 18.84 6.74 -6.45
CA ASP A 293 19.90 7.59 -7.02
C ASP A 293 21.11 6.80 -7.55
N PRO A 294 21.72 5.84 -6.81
CA PRO A 294 22.90 5.14 -7.31
C PRO A 294 22.61 4.09 -8.40
N ILE A 295 21.35 3.72 -8.64
CA ILE A 295 21.01 2.60 -9.53
C ILE A 295 20.21 3.02 -10.78
N VAL A 296 19.71 4.25 -10.85
CA VAL A 296 18.92 4.70 -11.99
C VAL A 296 19.73 5.51 -12.99
N ARG A 297 19.44 5.29 -14.26
CA ARG A 297 19.99 6.10 -15.36
C ARG A 297 19.33 7.47 -15.38
N ARG A 298 20.13 8.50 -15.68
CA ARG A 298 19.69 9.89 -15.83
C ARG A 298 19.50 10.23 -17.30
N TYR A 299 18.40 10.91 -17.59
CA TYR A 299 18.02 11.37 -18.91
C TYR A 299 17.62 12.85 -18.86
N PHE A 300 17.77 13.53 -19.98
CA PHE A 300 17.18 14.85 -20.16
C PHE A 300 15.73 14.72 -20.61
N PHE A 301 14.84 15.29 -19.82
CA PHE A 301 13.45 15.53 -20.16
C PHE A 301 13.18 17.03 -20.06
N VAL A 302 12.56 17.55 -21.10
CA VAL A 302 12.24 18.96 -21.28
C VAL A 302 10.72 19.10 -21.23
N PRO A 303 10.14 19.50 -20.08
CA PRO A 303 8.71 19.79 -19.98
C PRO A 303 8.38 21.09 -20.71
N ASN A 304 7.20 21.17 -21.31
CA ASN A 304 6.71 22.38 -21.98
C ASN A 304 7.78 23.03 -22.90
N PRO A 305 8.26 22.32 -23.93
CA PRO A 305 9.45 22.71 -24.68
C PRO A 305 9.30 24.07 -25.36
N ILE A 306 10.42 24.78 -25.45
CA ILE A 306 10.64 25.95 -26.30
C ILE A 306 11.90 25.73 -27.12
N GLU A 307 11.98 26.38 -28.28
CA GLU A 307 13.14 26.26 -29.18
C GLU A 307 14.29 27.12 -28.69
N LEU A 308 15.50 26.57 -28.75
CA LEU A 308 16.75 27.27 -28.51
C LEU A 308 17.69 27.02 -29.70
N GLU A 309 18.06 28.10 -30.37
CA GLU A 309 19.02 28.08 -31.47
C GLU A 309 20.33 28.73 -31.02
N VAL A 310 21.45 28.05 -31.27
CA VAL A 310 22.78 28.51 -30.87
C VAL A 310 23.62 28.78 -32.12
N GLU A 311 23.79 30.06 -32.44
CA GLU A 311 24.61 30.54 -33.53
C GLU A 311 26.09 30.20 -33.28
N GLY A 312 26.79 29.73 -34.31
CA GLY A 312 28.20 29.35 -34.23
C GLY A 312 28.48 28.07 -33.44
N ALA A 313 27.45 27.31 -33.04
CA ALA A 313 27.65 26.05 -32.32
C ALA A 313 28.30 24.96 -33.19
N PRO A 314 29.29 24.22 -32.68
CA PRO A 314 29.89 23.11 -33.41
C PRO A 314 28.92 21.92 -33.51
N LYS A 315 28.84 21.32 -34.71
CA LYS A 315 28.19 20.01 -34.88
C LYS A 315 29.09 18.92 -34.32
N LYS A 316 28.58 18.14 -33.36
CA LYS A 316 29.35 17.05 -32.75
C LYS A 316 28.47 15.93 -32.23
N ARG A 317 29.08 14.77 -32.10
CA ARG A 317 28.54 13.64 -31.34
C ARG A 317 29.13 13.68 -29.93
N VAL A 318 28.30 13.93 -28.94
CA VAL A 318 28.71 14.00 -27.52
C VAL A 318 28.36 12.71 -26.80
N LYS A 319 29.30 12.22 -25.99
CA LYS A 319 29.11 11.06 -25.12
C LYS A 319 28.71 11.52 -23.73
N LEU A 320 27.47 11.26 -23.34
CA LEU A 320 26.89 11.66 -22.06
C LEU A 320 26.82 10.46 -21.12
N ARG A 321 27.34 10.61 -19.90
CA ARG A 321 27.16 9.60 -18.84
C ARG A 321 25.68 9.48 -18.48
N TYR A 322 25.22 8.25 -18.22
CA TYR A 322 23.92 8.06 -17.60
C TYR A 322 23.91 8.47 -16.13
N HIS A 323 25.05 8.46 -15.44
CA HIS A 323 25.13 8.87 -14.05
C HIS A 323 26.43 9.65 -13.80
N PRO A 324 26.41 10.75 -13.01
CA PRO A 324 27.60 11.59 -12.80
C PRO A 324 28.71 10.89 -12.01
N THR A 325 28.36 10.02 -11.06
CA THR A 325 29.32 9.29 -10.20
C THR A 325 29.40 7.82 -10.55
N GLU A 326 28.28 7.11 -10.47
CA GLU A 326 28.18 5.67 -10.79
C GLU A 326 28.47 5.34 -12.26
N ASP A 327 29.02 4.15 -12.49
CA ASP A 327 29.22 3.61 -13.83
C ASP A 327 27.99 2.84 -14.31
N LEU A 328 27.01 3.58 -14.83
CA LEU A 328 25.84 3.02 -15.49
C LEU A 328 25.96 3.06 -17.01
N GLY A 329 27.17 3.31 -17.54
CA GLY A 329 27.44 3.51 -18.95
C GLY A 329 27.10 4.91 -19.49
N PHE A 330 26.95 4.99 -20.81
CA PHE A 330 26.84 6.25 -21.54
C PHE A 330 25.79 6.15 -22.67
N ARG A 331 25.31 7.31 -23.10
CA ARG A 331 24.55 7.51 -24.34
C ARG A 331 25.28 8.49 -25.25
N GLU A 332 25.09 8.36 -26.55
CA GLU A 332 25.61 9.30 -27.54
C GLU A 332 24.48 10.16 -28.08
N VAL A 333 24.74 11.46 -28.23
CA VAL A 333 23.76 12.43 -28.73
C VAL A 333 24.44 13.28 -29.80
N GLU A 334 23.81 13.45 -30.96
CA GLU A 334 24.28 14.33 -32.02
C GLU A 334 23.67 15.71 -31.89
N THR A 335 24.49 16.76 -31.95
CA THR A 335 24.04 18.15 -31.78
C THR A 335 24.23 18.96 -33.07
N SER A 336 23.21 19.73 -33.46
CA SER A 336 23.18 20.55 -34.68
C SER A 336 23.24 22.07 -34.42
N GLY A 337 23.26 22.49 -33.15
CA GLY A 337 23.05 23.88 -32.74
C GLY A 337 21.58 24.22 -32.44
N LYS A 338 20.65 23.30 -32.73
CA LYS A 338 19.22 23.42 -32.40
C LYS A 338 18.85 22.51 -31.24
N PHE A 339 18.17 23.08 -30.26
CA PHE A 339 17.78 22.41 -29.04
C PHE A 339 16.36 22.78 -28.63
N PHE A 340 15.81 21.98 -27.73
CA PHE A 340 14.64 22.34 -26.93
C PHE A 340 15.04 22.42 -25.47
N VAL A 341 14.54 23.43 -24.78
CA VAL A 341 14.74 23.64 -23.33
C VAL A 341 13.40 23.91 -22.65
N SER A 342 13.37 23.85 -21.31
CA SER A 342 12.12 24.01 -20.56
C SER A 342 11.62 25.44 -20.68
N ARG A 343 10.32 25.64 -20.91
CA ARG A 343 9.72 26.99 -20.82
C ARG A 343 9.93 27.63 -19.46
N ASP A 344 10.00 26.84 -18.39
CA ASP A 344 10.24 27.37 -17.04
C ASP A 344 11.63 28.02 -16.91
N ASP A 345 12.59 27.62 -17.74
CA ASP A 345 13.92 28.24 -17.79
C ASP A 345 13.89 29.65 -18.43
N LEU A 346 12.82 30.05 -19.14
CA LEU A 346 12.63 31.45 -19.61
C LEU A 346 12.68 32.47 -18.49
N LYS A 347 12.29 32.09 -17.27
CA LYS A 347 12.36 32.97 -16.10
C LYS A 347 13.79 33.27 -15.68
N LEU A 348 14.75 32.44 -16.11
CA LEU A 348 16.17 32.61 -15.83
C LEU A 348 16.88 33.38 -16.96
N PHE A 349 16.44 33.17 -18.20
CA PHE A 349 17.04 33.76 -19.39
C PHE A 349 16.92 35.28 -19.39
N GLU A 350 18.03 35.93 -19.73
CA GLU A 350 18.18 37.38 -19.80
C GLU A 350 19.18 37.67 -20.92
N GLU A 351 18.91 38.66 -21.77
CA GLU A 351 19.81 39.01 -22.87
C GLU A 351 21.21 39.38 -22.35
N GLY A 352 22.24 38.88 -23.01
CA GLY A 352 23.64 39.04 -22.60
C GLY A 352 24.11 38.05 -21.53
N LYS A 353 23.21 37.33 -20.86
CA LYS A 353 23.57 36.38 -19.79
C LYS A 353 24.04 35.03 -20.35
N ILE A 354 25.01 34.43 -19.66
CA ILE A 354 25.61 33.15 -20.03
C ILE A 354 24.90 32.01 -19.30
N PHE A 355 24.63 30.93 -20.03
CA PHE A 355 24.10 29.66 -19.53
C PHE A 355 24.95 28.50 -20.02
N ARG A 356 24.89 27.36 -19.34
CA ARG A 356 25.53 26.13 -19.80
C ARG A 356 24.49 25.10 -20.18
N LEU A 357 24.53 24.65 -21.43
CA LEU A 357 23.88 23.41 -21.84
C LEU A 357 24.59 22.27 -21.14
N LYS A 358 23.88 21.58 -20.25
CA LYS A 358 24.48 20.63 -19.32
C LYS A 358 25.28 19.56 -20.08
N ASN A 359 26.52 19.32 -19.64
CA ASN A 359 27.47 18.40 -20.27
C ASN A 359 27.81 18.68 -21.75
N LEU A 360 27.60 19.92 -22.23
CA LEU A 360 27.89 20.32 -23.60
C LEU A 360 28.78 21.58 -23.63
N TYR A 361 28.22 22.78 -23.78
CA TYR A 361 28.97 24.04 -23.88
C TYR A 361 28.20 25.21 -23.29
N ASN A 362 28.86 26.37 -23.20
CA ASN A 362 28.27 27.62 -22.73
C ASN A 362 27.70 28.42 -23.90
N ILE A 363 26.57 29.07 -23.64
CA ILE A 363 25.83 29.90 -24.58
C ILE A 363 25.56 31.26 -23.95
N LYS A 364 25.49 32.30 -24.76
CA LYS A 364 25.07 33.64 -24.34
C LYS A 364 23.77 34.00 -25.04
N VAL A 365 22.77 34.38 -24.26
CA VAL A 365 21.44 34.73 -24.79
C VAL A 365 21.56 36.01 -25.61
N LYS A 366 21.07 35.99 -26.85
CA LYS A 366 20.98 37.18 -27.70
C LYS A 366 19.60 37.79 -27.70
N THR A 367 18.59 36.96 -27.96
CA THR A 367 17.22 37.43 -28.16
C THR A 367 16.23 36.41 -27.64
N ILE A 368 15.18 36.89 -26.98
CA ILE A 368 14.06 36.08 -26.49
C ILE A 368 12.80 36.54 -27.21
N SER A 369 12.26 35.71 -28.11
CA SER A 369 11.04 36.03 -28.86
C SER A 369 9.99 34.93 -28.68
N GLY A 370 9.02 35.19 -27.81
CA GLY A 370 7.92 34.27 -27.52
C GLY A 370 8.41 32.89 -27.03
N LYS A 371 8.32 31.87 -27.90
CA LYS A 371 8.73 30.48 -27.62
C LYS A 371 10.07 30.10 -28.25
N LYS A 372 10.84 31.08 -28.73
CA LYS A 372 12.15 30.87 -29.34
C LYS A 372 13.20 31.73 -28.65
N VAL A 373 14.32 31.11 -28.31
CA VAL A 373 15.51 31.78 -27.78
C VAL A 373 16.62 31.64 -28.81
N ILE A 374 17.25 32.75 -29.17
CA ILE A 374 18.47 32.77 -29.99
C ILE A 374 19.62 33.09 -29.06
N SER A 375 20.68 32.29 -29.14
CA SER A 375 21.91 32.45 -28.36
C SER A 375 23.12 32.32 -29.27
N GLU A 376 24.28 32.77 -28.79
CA GLU A 376 25.57 32.55 -29.45
C GLU A 376 26.42 31.56 -28.64
N PHE A 377 27.20 30.75 -29.35
CA PHE A 377 28.21 29.88 -28.74
C PHE A 377 29.31 30.72 -28.09
N VAL A 378 29.69 30.38 -26.85
CA VAL A 378 30.74 31.10 -26.10
C VAL A 378 32.00 30.24 -26.00
N SER A 379 31.92 29.08 -25.36
CA SER A 379 33.07 28.19 -25.13
C SER A 379 32.62 26.80 -24.67
N GLU A 380 33.46 25.79 -24.84
CA GLU A 380 33.22 24.46 -24.26
C GLU A 380 33.65 24.36 -22.79
N GLU A 381 34.63 25.18 -22.39
CA GLU A 381 35.24 25.19 -21.06
C GLU A 381 34.22 25.27 -19.94
N LEU A 382 34.50 24.63 -18.81
CA LEU A 382 33.59 24.69 -17.68
C LEU A 382 33.71 26.04 -16.97
N LEU A 383 32.75 26.94 -17.21
CA LEU A 383 32.63 28.17 -16.44
C LEU A 383 32.00 27.89 -15.07
N LYS A 384 32.60 28.44 -14.01
CA LYS A 384 32.04 28.40 -12.66
C LYS A 384 30.83 29.36 -12.58
N GLU A 385 29.88 29.05 -11.70
CA GLU A 385 28.75 29.94 -11.37
C GLU A 385 27.76 30.24 -12.51
N VAL A 386 27.85 29.51 -13.63
CA VAL A 386 26.90 29.60 -14.73
C VAL A 386 25.71 28.64 -14.51
N PRO A 387 24.44 29.10 -14.62
CA PRO A 387 23.29 28.22 -14.52
C PRO A 387 23.31 27.12 -15.59
N LYS A 388 23.06 25.87 -15.17
CA LYS A 388 23.06 24.69 -16.04
C LYS A 388 21.63 24.28 -16.37
N ILE A 389 21.33 24.15 -17.66
CA ILE A 389 20.00 23.73 -18.14
C ILE A 389 20.10 22.41 -18.89
N GLN A 390 19.10 21.54 -18.69
CA GLN A 390 18.94 20.33 -19.51
C GLN A 390 18.31 20.69 -20.85
N TRP A 391 18.59 19.88 -21.86
CA TRP A 391 18.21 20.13 -23.24
C TRP A 391 17.91 18.80 -23.94
N VAL A 392 17.18 18.88 -25.04
CA VAL A 392 17.08 17.78 -26.02
C VAL A 392 17.29 18.32 -27.42
N THR A 393 17.62 17.45 -28.36
CA THR A 393 17.89 17.79 -29.77
C THR A 393 16.65 17.62 -30.63
N GLU A 394 16.79 17.89 -31.93
CA GLU A 394 15.78 17.55 -32.94
C GLU A 394 15.50 16.03 -32.98
N ASP A 395 16.51 15.19 -32.69
CA ASP A 395 16.31 13.75 -32.45
C ASP A 395 15.83 13.48 -31.01
N HIS A 396 14.52 13.43 -30.82
CA HIS A 396 13.86 13.22 -29.53
C HIS A 396 12.62 12.33 -29.67
N LEU A 397 12.03 11.98 -28.54
CA LEU A 397 10.69 11.38 -28.44
C LEU A 397 9.74 12.33 -27.73
N LYS A 398 8.44 12.20 -28.01
CA LYS A 398 7.41 12.83 -27.18
C LYS A 398 7.29 12.07 -25.86
N ALA A 399 7.12 12.80 -24.77
CA ALA A 399 6.85 12.22 -23.47
C ALA A 399 5.67 12.91 -22.81
N LYS A 400 4.86 12.11 -22.11
CA LYS A 400 3.79 12.58 -21.23
C LYS A 400 4.08 12.04 -19.84
N VAL A 401 4.04 12.90 -18.83
CA VAL A 401 4.26 12.52 -17.44
C VAL A 401 2.98 12.77 -16.66
N LEU A 402 2.44 11.72 -16.05
CA LEU A 402 1.38 11.82 -15.06
C LEU A 402 2.02 12.16 -13.71
N ILE A 403 1.54 13.21 -13.04
CA ILE A 403 2.05 13.70 -11.75
C ILE A 403 0.96 13.45 -10.69
N PRO A 404 1.06 12.35 -9.92
CA PRO A 404 0.12 12.03 -8.86
C PRO A 404 0.37 12.93 -7.64
N ASP A 405 -0.70 13.51 -7.12
CA ASP A 405 -0.75 14.31 -5.90
C ASP A 405 -1.69 13.66 -4.86
N LEU A 406 -1.84 14.28 -3.69
CA LEU A 406 -2.76 13.82 -2.65
C LEU A 406 -4.18 13.82 -3.18
N LEU A 407 -4.92 12.72 -2.91
CA LEU A 407 -6.35 12.63 -3.23
C LEU A 407 -7.19 13.54 -2.34
N PHE A 408 -6.75 13.77 -1.10
CA PHE A 408 -7.47 14.61 -0.16
C PHE A 408 -6.56 15.65 0.48
N ILE A 409 -7.03 16.89 0.51
CA ILE A 409 -6.40 18.01 1.23
C ILE A 409 -7.43 18.53 2.23
N ASN A 410 -7.07 18.54 3.52
CA ASN A 410 -7.96 18.96 4.61
C ASN A 410 -9.33 18.25 4.57
N GLY A 411 -9.32 16.95 4.24
CA GLY A 411 -10.53 16.11 4.16
C GLY A 411 -11.38 16.28 2.89
N LYS A 412 -11.07 17.27 2.04
CA LYS A 412 -11.76 17.51 0.76
C LYS A 412 -11.04 16.82 -0.38
N LEU A 413 -11.80 16.34 -1.37
CA LEU A 413 -11.22 15.76 -2.58
C LEU A 413 -10.41 16.82 -3.32
N ASN A 414 -9.20 16.47 -3.72
CA ASN A 414 -8.35 17.31 -4.55
C ASN A 414 -8.62 17.01 -6.03
N GLU A 415 -9.26 17.95 -6.72
CA GLU A 415 -9.57 17.82 -8.15
C GLU A 415 -8.29 17.82 -9.00
N ASP A 416 -7.24 18.50 -8.53
CA ASP A 416 -5.90 18.53 -9.14
C ASP A 416 -4.99 17.38 -8.66
N SER A 417 -5.59 16.30 -8.12
CA SER A 417 -4.84 15.14 -7.61
C SER A 417 -4.04 14.39 -8.68
N LEU A 418 -4.28 14.66 -9.97
CA LEU A 418 -3.51 14.15 -11.08
C LEU A 418 -3.27 15.26 -12.09
N ARG A 419 -2.02 15.66 -12.27
CA ARG A 419 -1.62 16.61 -13.32
C ARG A 419 -0.91 15.88 -14.44
N GLU A 420 -0.93 16.47 -15.63
CA GLU A 420 -0.23 15.93 -16.78
C GLU A 420 0.75 16.97 -17.31
N VAL A 421 1.96 16.55 -17.62
CA VAL A 421 2.99 17.38 -18.23
C VAL A 421 3.44 16.73 -19.51
N GLU A 422 3.30 17.44 -20.63
CA GLU A 422 3.86 17.03 -21.90
C GLU A 422 5.23 17.66 -22.12
N GLY A 423 6.10 16.93 -22.81
CA GLY A 423 7.46 17.35 -23.06
C GLY A 423 8.17 16.48 -24.07
N LEU A 424 9.47 16.73 -24.18
CA LEU A 424 10.37 15.98 -25.05
C LEU A 424 11.42 15.27 -24.20
N ILE A 425 11.80 14.06 -24.59
CA ILE A 425 12.84 13.28 -23.92
C ILE A 425 13.85 12.80 -24.96
N GLU A 426 15.10 12.64 -24.56
CA GLU A 426 16.19 12.17 -25.43
C GLU A 426 15.81 10.87 -26.16
N ARG A 427 16.22 10.75 -27.44
CA ARG A 427 15.91 9.57 -28.27
C ARG A 427 16.36 8.25 -27.65
N ASP A 428 17.50 8.26 -26.95
CA ASP A 428 18.06 7.08 -26.29
C ASP A 428 17.10 6.44 -25.27
N SER A 429 16.14 7.20 -24.74
CA SER A 429 15.06 6.67 -23.87
C SER A 429 14.19 5.62 -24.55
N MET A 430 14.25 5.48 -25.89
CA MET A 430 13.63 4.35 -26.60
C MET A 430 14.18 2.98 -26.17
N LYS A 431 15.32 2.92 -25.49
CA LYS A 431 15.88 1.67 -24.95
C LYS A 431 15.23 1.23 -23.62
N LEU A 432 14.47 2.12 -22.97
CA LEU A 432 13.82 1.83 -21.70
C LEU A 432 12.75 0.74 -21.86
N LYS A 433 12.61 -0.06 -20.80
CA LYS A 433 11.55 -1.06 -20.65
C LYS A 433 10.43 -0.52 -19.78
N GLU A 434 9.19 -0.94 -20.06
CA GLU A 434 8.07 -0.61 -19.18
C GLU A 434 8.35 -1.10 -17.76
N GLY A 435 8.09 -0.23 -16.79
CA GLY A 435 8.42 -0.44 -15.39
C GLY A 435 9.78 0.08 -14.95
N GLU A 436 10.67 0.44 -15.87
CA GLU A 436 11.97 1.00 -15.55
C GLU A 436 11.83 2.42 -14.96
N ILE A 437 12.62 2.71 -13.93
CA ILE A 437 12.67 4.01 -13.26
C ILE A 437 13.92 4.75 -13.74
N ILE A 438 13.75 6.02 -14.10
CA ILE A 438 14.83 6.91 -14.46
C ILE A 438 14.78 8.18 -13.62
N GLN A 439 15.89 8.92 -13.59
CA GLN A 439 15.90 10.30 -13.12
C GLN A 439 15.88 11.25 -14.34
N ALA A 440 14.80 12.00 -14.49
CA ALA A 440 14.75 13.15 -15.39
C ALA A 440 15.47 14.32 -14.71
N GLU A 441 16.63 14.71 -15.24
CA GLU A 441 17.45 15.72 -14.58
C GLU A 441 16.72 17.07 -14.43
N ARG A 442 16.85 17.68 -13.24
CA ARG A 442 16.14 18.91 -12.81
C ARG A 442 14.61 18.78 -12.74
N PHE A 443 14.04 17.61 -13.05
CA PHE A 443 12.61 17.33 -12.99
C PHE A 443 12.25 16.40 -11.82
N GLY A 444 12.87 15.21 -11.75
CA GLY A 444 12.68 14.23 -10.68
C GLY A 444 12.77 12.78 -11.16
N PHE A 445 12.42 11.83 -10.30
CA PHE A 445 12.35 10.41 -10.62
C PHE A 445 11.01 10.09 -11.28
N MET A 446 11.03 9.31 -12.34
CA MET A 446 9.83 8.88 -13.04
C MET A 446 9.95 7.45 -13.56
N ARG A 447 8.83 6.71 -13.52
CA ARG A 447 8.73 5.33 -13.99
C ARG A 447 8.08 5.29 -15.36
N LEU A 448 8.67 4.59 -16.32
CA LEU A 448 8.03 4.35 -17.62
C LEU A 448 6.82 3.44 -17.42
N ASP A 449 5.62 3.98 -17.62
CA ASP A 449 4.37 3.25 -17.40
C ASP A 449 3.89 2.55 -18.67
N LYS A 450 4.05 3.22 -19.82
CA LYS A 450 3.70 2.65 -21.13
C LYS A 450 4.61 3.19 -22.22
N LYS A 451 4.96 2.32 -23.18
CA LYS A 451 5.76 2.66 -24.35
C LYS A 451 4.94 2.55 -25.62
N GLU A 452 4.84 3.65 -26.35
CA GLU A 452 4.21 3.71 -27.67
C GLU A 452 5.27 4.02 -28.73
N LYS A 453 4.92 3.89 -30.02
CA LYS A 453 5.89 3.96 -31.13
C LYS A 453 6.79 5.20 -31.10
N ASP A 454 6.19 6.38 -30.85
CA ASP A 454 6.90 7.68 -30.81
C ASP A 454 6.56 8.51 -29.56
N LYS A 455 5.91 7.89 -28.57
CA LYS A 455 5.49 8.54 -27.32
C LYS A 455 5.77 7.64 -26.12
N LEU A 456 6.36 8.22 -25.08
CA LEU A 456 6.57 7.55 -23.80
C LEU A 456 5.62 8.13 -22.75
N LEU A 457 4.92 7.27 -22.01
CA LEU A 457 4.09 7.66 -20.88
C LEU A 457 4.80 7.30 -19.58
N PHE A 458 5.09 8.31 -18.78
CA PHE A 458 5.72 8.16 -17.47
C PHE A 458 4.74 8.48 -16.34
N ILE A 459 5.01 7.91 -15.17
CA ILE A 459 4.44 8.35 -13.89
C ILE A 459 5.57 8.99 -13.09
N PHE A 460 5.35 10.21 -12.61
CA PHE A 460 6.23 10.89 -11.69
C PHE A 460 6.20 10.18 -10.33
N ALA A 461 7.37 9.76 -9.85
CA ALA A 461 7.48 9.10 -8.57
C ALA A 461 7.58 10.16 -7.45
N HIS A 462 8.63 10.96 -7.51
CA HIS A 462 9.02 12.00 -6.55
C HIS A 462 10.15 12.85 -7.13
N LYS A 463 10.37 14.04 -6.58
CA LYS A 463 11.49 14.90 -6.96
C LYS A 463 12.78 14.44 -6.31
#